data_AF-A0A964Z4U9-F1
#
_entry.id   AF-A0A964Z4U9-F1
#
_cell.length_a   1.000
_cell.length_b   1.000
_cell.length_c   1.000
_cell.angle_alpha   90.00
_cell.angle_beta   90.00
_cell.angle_gamma   90.00
#
_symmetry.space_group_name_H-M   'P 1'
#
loop_
_entity.id
_entity.type
_entity.pdbx_description
1 polymer ?
#
loop_
_entity_poly.entity_id
_entity_poly.type
_entity_poly.pdbx_seq_one_letter_code
_entity_poly.pdbx_strand_id
1 'polypeptide(L)'
;EGGGAALAREIGAELLGQVPIENAVAHGSDNGEPVALAGQSAAAEVFRDIAKKIIGSTVPANDMAGCSARLLESVEVALGKKPN
;
A
#
# COMPACT_ATOMS: atom_id res chain seq x y z
N GLU A 1 -22.32 -8.08 -5.71
CA GLU A 1 -21.24 -7.78 -6.68
C GLU A 1 -21.14 -6.27 -6.86
N GLY A 2 -19.97 -5.71 -7.19
CA GLY A 2 -19.76 -4.26 -7.34
C GLY A 2 -18.84 -3.93 -8.51
N GLY A 3 -18.81 -2.64 -8.91
CA GLY A 3 -18.06 -2.19 -10.09
C GLY A 3 -16.56 -2.52 -10.05
N GLY A 4 -15.92 -2.40 -8.89
CA GLY A 4 -14.50 -2.78 -8.73
C GLY A 4 -14.25 -4.27 -8.95
N ALA A 5 -15.17 -5.14 -8.50
CA ALA A 5 -15.05 -6.59 -8.74
C ALA A 5 -15.26 -6.95 -10.22
N ALA A 6 -16.15 -6.23 -10.90
CA ALA A 6 -16.34 -6.40 -12.34
C ALA A 6 -15.08 -5.99 -13.12
N LEU A 7 -14.53 -4.81 -12.83
CA LEU A 7 -13.31 -4.31 -13.47
C LEU A 7 -12.10 -5.23 -13.23
N ALA A 8 -11.90 -5.70 -11.99
CA ALA A 8 -10.80 -6.60 -11.67
C ALA A 8 -10.82 -7.87 -12.54
N ARG A 9 -12.00 -8.47 -12.75
CA ARG A 9 -12.15 -9.61 -13.67
C ARG A 9 -11.87 -9.23 -15.12
N GLU A 10 -12.34 -8.08 -15.57
CA GLU A 10 -12.17 -7.61 -16.95
C GLU A 10 -10.69 -7.43 -17.31
N ILE A 11 -9.91 -6.84 -16.42
CA ILE A 11 -8.49 -6.55 -16.67
C ILE A 11 -7.55 -7.68 -16.22
N GLY A 12 -8.09 -8.78 -15.69
CA GLY A 12 -7.28 -9.89 -15.16
C GLY A 12 -6.43 -9.51 -13.94
N ALA A 13 -6.86 -8.51 -13.16
CA ALA A 13 -6.16 -8.08 -11.95
C ALA A 13 -6.77 -8.70 -10.70
N GLU A 14 -5.95 -8.83 -9.66
CA GLU A 14 -6.42 -9.26 -8.36
C GLU A 14 -7.19 -8.13 -7.66
N LEU A 15 -8.38 -8.45 -7.13
CA LEU A 15 -9.10 -7.54 -6.24
C LEU A 15 -8.44 -7.56 -4.85
N LEU A 16 -7.91 -6.41 -4.41
CA LEU A 16 -7.25 -6.30 -3.11
C LEU A 16 -8.24 -6.29 -1.93
N GLY A 17 -9.42 -5.70 -2.11
CA GLY A 17 -10.47 -5.65 -1.12
C GLY A 17 -11.65 -4.79 -1.55
N GLN A 18 -12.69 -4.73 -0.72
CA GLN A 18 -13.89 -3.94 -0.99
C GLN A 18 -14.33 -3.23 0.30
N VAL A 19 -14.03 -1.93 0.38
CA VAL A 19 -14.32 -1.11 1.57
C VAL A 19 -15.83 -0.76 1.58
N PRO A 20 -16.56 -1.04 2.67
CA PRO A 20 -17.96 -0.61 2.80
C PRO A 20 -18.07 0.91 2.87
N ILE A 21 -19.20 1.45 2.37
CA ILE A 21 -19.49 2.88 2.43
C ILE A 21 -19.93 3.24 3.84
N GLU A 22 -19.08 3.95 4.58
CA GLU A 22 -19.33 4.40 5.94
C GLU A 22 -18.96 5.88 6.10
N ASN A 23 -19.81 6.67 6.75
CA ASN A 23 -19.54 8.10 7.02
C ASN A 23 -18.24 8.33 7.79
N ALA A 24 -17.87 7.38 8.66
CA ALA A 24 -16.65 7.43 9.44
C ALA A 24 -15.39 7.55 8.56
N VAL A 25 -15.40 6.97 7.35
CA VAL A 25 -14.27 7.04 6.40
C VAL A 25 -14.02 8.48 5.97
N ALA A 26 -15.07 9.16 5.49
CA ALA A 26 -14.97 10.55 5.04
C ALA A 26 -14.65 11.48 6.22
N HIS A 27 -15.39 11.36 7.32
CA HIS A 27 -15.18 12.18 8.51
C HIS A 27 -13.78 12.04 9.10
N GLY A 28 -13.25 10.81 9.16
CA GLY A 28 -11.88 10.57 9.62
C GLY A 28 -10.83 11.16 8.68
N SER A 29 -11.05 11.07 7.36
CA SER A 29 -10.18 11.70 6.36
C SER A 29 -10.15 13.23 6.52
N ASP A 30 -11.32 13.85 6.64
CA ASP A 30 -11.46 15.31 6.70
C ASP A 30 -10.86 15.91 7.97
N ASN A 31 -10.89 15.18 9.09
CA ASN A 31 -10.34 15.62 10.38
C ASN A 31 -8.89 15.18 10.64
N GLY A 32 -8.27 14.44 9.72
CA GLY A 32 -6.91 13.91 9.91
C GLY A 32 -6.83 12.76 10.93
N GLU A 33 -7.93 12.02 11.12
CA GLU A 33 -8.05 10.84 11.98
C GLU A 33 -8.48 9.61 11.15
N PRO A 34 -7.58 9.02 10.33
CA PRO A 34 -7.95 7.95 9.41
C PRO A 34 -8.52 6.72 10.12
N VAL A 35 -9.64 6.19 9.64
CA VAL A 35 -10.30 5.00 10.21
C VAL A 35 -9.40 3.76 10.26
N ALA A 36 -8.44 3.64 9.34
CA ALA A 36 -7.50 2.52 9.31
C ALA A 36 -6.60 2.46 10.57
N LEU A 37 -6.31 3.62 11.19
CA LEU A 37 -5.44 3.73 12.36
C LEU A 37 -6.21 3.61 13.68
N ALA A 38 -7.33 4.32 13.81
CA ALA A 38 -8.05 4.46 15.09
C ALA A 38 -9.39 3.70 15.15
N GLY A 39 -9.87 3.18 14.01
CA GLY A 39 -11.21 2.61 13.88
C GLY A 39 -11.30 1.10 14.13
N GLN A 40 -12.45 0.70 14.68
CA GLN A 40 -12.89 -0.70 14.84
C GLN A 40 -14.06 -1.04 13.88
N SER A 41 -14.33 -0.20 12.88
CA SER A 41 -15.41 -0.44 11.92
C SER A 41 -15.01 -1.47 10.85
N ALA A 42 -16.00 -1.98 10.10
CA ALA A 42 -15.74 -2.90 9.01
C ALA A 42 -14.85 -2.27 7.93
N ALA A 43 -15.03 -0.97 7.64
CA ALA A 43 -14.11 -0.25 6.76
C ALA A 43 -12.66 -0.26 7.28
N ALA A 44 -12.47 -0.04 8.58
CA ALA A 44 -11.14 -0.04 9.20
C ALA A 44 -10.45 -1.41 9.08
N GLU A 45 -11.20 -2.49 9.30
CA GLU A 45 -10.69 -3.86 9.13
C GLU A 45 -10.30 -4.15 7.68
N VAL A 46 -11.17 -3.83 6.72
CA VAL A 46 -10.89 -4.06 5.29
C VAL A 46 -9.66 -3.27 4.82
N PHE A 47 -9.49 -2.01 5.25
CA PHE A 47 -8.27 -1.25 4.93
C PHE A 47 -7.00 -1.93 5.44
N ARG A 48 -7.03 -2.46 6.67
CA ARG A 48 -5.88 -3.19 7.23
C ARG A 48 -5.62 -4.50 6.49
N ASP A 49 -6.65 -5.20 6.07
CA ASP A 49 -6.50 -6.45 5.33
C ASP A 49 -5.96 -6.22 3.91
N ILE A 50 -6.39 -5.14 3.24
CA ILE A 50 -5.77 -4.69 1.98
C ILE A 50 -4.27 -4.45 2.17
N ALA A 51 -3.88 -3.74 3.24
CA ALA A 51 -2.48 -3.46 3.52
C ALA A 51 -1.67 -4.76 3.76
N LYS A 52 -2.20 -5.70 4.56
CA LYS A 52 -1.57 -7.01 4.78
C LYS A 52 -1.39 -7.79 3.48
N LYS A 53 -2.40 -7.76 2.60
CA LYS A 53 -2.35 -8.43 1.30
C LYS A 53 -1.25 -7.87 0.40
N ILE A 54 -1.15 -6.54 0.33
CA ILE A 54 -0.07 -5.85 -0.41
C ILE A 54 1.29 -6.26 0.16
N ILE A 55 1.46 -6.25 1.48
CA ILE A 55 2.71 -6.65 2.13
C ILE A 55 3.06 -8.09 1.78
N GLY A 56 2.09 -9.01 1.80
CA GLY A 56 2.28 -10.42 1.47
C GLY A 56 2.55 -10.69 -0.01
N SER A 57 2.11 -9.81 -0.92
CA SER A 57 2.31 -9.95 -2.37
C SER A 57 3.53 -9.20 -2.90
N THR A 58 4.15 -8.34 -2.10
CA THR A 58 5.29 -7.52 -2.52
C THR A 58 6.60 -8.25 -2.27
N VAL A 59 7.51 -8.22 -3.24
CA VAL A 59 8.85 -8.78 -3.10
C VAL A 59 9.59 -8.04 -1.96
N PRO A 60 10.28 -8.75 -1.05
CA PRO A 60 11.02 -8.12 0.04
C PRO A 60 11.97 -7.02 -0.47
N ALA A 61 12.01 -5.87 0.22
CA ALA A 61 12.81 -4.73 -0.21
C ALA A 61 14.32 -5.01 -0.28
N ASN A 62 14.80 -6.00 0.49
CA ASN A 62 16.17 -6.51 0.45
C ASN A 62 16.49 -7.27 -0.84
N ASP A 63 15.49 -7.88 -1.49
CA ASP A 63 15.69 -8.58 -2.77
C ASP A 63 15.69 -7.60 -3.96
N MET A 64 15.27 -6.35 -3.73
CA MET A 64 15.37 -5.25 -4.69
C MET A 64 16.75 -4.57 -4.72
N ALA A 65 17.73 -5.05 -3.93
CA ALA A 65 19.12 -4.56 -3.94
C ALA A 65 19.81 -4.76 -5.30
N GLY A 66 19.37 -5.74 -6.10
CA GLY A 66 19.85 -5.98 -7.46
C GLY A 66 19.11 -5.18 -8.55
N CYS A 67 18.09 -4.41 -8.19
CA CYS A 67 17.29 -3.69 -9.17
C CYS A 67 18.07 -2.48 -9.69
N SER A 68 18.26 -2.39 -11.00
CA SER A 68 19.08 -1.33 -11.60
C SER A 68 18.59 0.09 -11.28
N ALA A 69 17.30 0.24 -11.01
CA ALA A 69 16.70 1.50 -10.53
C ALA A 69 17.29 2.00 -9.20
N ARG A 70 17.88 1.13 -8.38
CA ARG A 70 18.54 1.47 -7.09
C ARG A 70 20.06 1.39 -7.14
N LEU A 71 20.65 1.13 -8.31
CA LEU A 71 22.11 1.12 -8.48
C LEU A 71 22.72 2.48 -8.14
N LEU A 72 22.05 3.58 -8.52
CA LEU A 72 22.56 4.94 -8.26
C LEU A 72 22.69 5.23 -6.76
N GLU A 73 21.66 4.90 -5.98
CA GLU A 73 21.67 5.03 -4.52
C GLU A 73 22.76 4.16 -3.87
N SER A 74 22.94 2.94 -4.38
CA SER A 74 23.98 2.01 -3.90
C SER A 74 25.41 2.48 -4.22
N VAL A 75 25.62 3.06 -5.42
CA VAL A 75 26.89 3.65 -5.84
C VAL A 75 27.22 4.89 -5.01
N GLU A 76 26.23 5.74 -4.73
CA GLU A 76 26.43 6.97 -3.97
C GLU A 76 26.78 6.70 -2.49
N VAL A 77 26.20 5.65 -1.90
CA VAL A 77 26.61 5.12 -0.59
C VAL A 77 28.03 4.55 -0.63
N ALA A 78 28.38 3.78 -1.66
CA ALA A 78 29.71 3.16 -1.79
C ALA A 78 30.83 4.18 -2.05
N LEU A 79 30.52 5.29 -2.73
CA LEU A 79 31.46 6.36 -3.05
C LEU A 79 31.52 7.47 -1.98
N GLY A 80 31.03 7.18 -0.76
CA GLY A 80 30.92 8.09 0.39
C GLY A 80 31.79 9.34 0.33
N LYS A 81 31.11 10.50 0.34
CA LYS A 81 31.63 11.89 0.34
C LYS A 81 33.14 11.99 0.58
N LYS A 82 33.86 12.37 -0.48
CA LYS A 82 35.30 12.65 -0.45
C LYS A 82 35.65 13.43 0.83
N PRO A 83 36.46 12.89 1.75
CA PRO A 83 36.88 13.64 2.92
C PRO A 83 37.66 14.86 2.41
N ASN A 84 37.23 16.05 2.86
CA ASN A 84 37.99 17.28 2.65
C ASN A 84 39.36 17.18 3.34
#